data_AF-A0A9W8MYM9-F1
#
_entry.id   AF-A0A9W8MYM9-F1
#
_cell.length_a   1.000
_cell.length_b   1.000
_cell.length_c   1.000
_cell.angle_alpha   90.00
_cell.angle_beta   90.00
_cell.angle_gamma   90.00
#
_symmetry.space_group_name_H-M   'P 1'
#
loop_
_entity.id
_entity.type
_entity.pdbx_description
1 polymer ?
#
loop_
_entity_poly.entity_id
_entity_poly.type
_entity_poly.pdbx_seq_one_letter_code
_entity_poly.pdbx_strand_id
1 'polypeptide(L)'
;MTSSNYGFLHNETLPSEDAIVAHCRQVGFKVTGAPLLDASSKAIIAWVKFGPNVTVHEARTQDYAANALASTPDSDVRVPRVFHAFTRKHPACTIGFIVMQHIEGADCDSGDVDLMAKAVQKLIGVRAPSLTLGHVGGGAVVHSFFLDWIPVADYKSVEDLDVMSTT
;
A
#
# COMPACT_ATOMS: atom_id res chain seq x y z
N MET A 1 10.99 -20.19 -6.06
CA MET A 1 10.04 -19.13 -5.70
C MET A 1 10.46 -18.60 -4.34
N THR A 2 10.95 -17.37 -4.27
CA THR A 2 11.33 -16.74 -3.00
C THR A 2 10.05 -16.32 -2.29
N SER A 3 9.75 -16.96 -1.16
CA SER A 3 8.81 -16.40 -0.18
C SER A 3 9.19 -14.95 0.05
N SER A 4 8.21 -14.03 0.06
CA SER A 4 8.53 -12.64 0.39
C SER A 4 9.11 -12.63 1.81
N ASN A 5 10.28 -12.01 2.00
CA ASN A 5 10.91 -11.88 3.31
C ASN A 5 10.07 -11.05 4.33
N TYR A 6 8.90 -10.58 3.92
CA TYR A 6 8.04 -9.67 4.68
C TYR A 6 6.83 -10.36 5.32
N GLY A 7 6.64 -11.67 5.10
CA GLY A 7 5.52 -12.42 5.69
C GLY A 7 4.16 -12.14 5.04
N PHE A 8 4.15 -11.61 3.81
CA PHE A 8 2.91 -11.40 3.05
C PHE A 8 2.14 -12.70 2.78
N LEU A 9 0.85 -12.56 2.48
CA LEU A 9 -0.03 -13.69 2.20
C LEU A 9 0.43 -14.44 0.96
N HIS A 10 0.74 -15.73 1.10
CA HIS A 10 1.20 -16.53 -0.03
C HIS A 10 0.10 -16.71 -1.09
N ASN A 11 0.47 -16.55 -2.36
CA ASN A 11 -0.41 -16.77 -3.50
C ASN A 11 0.39 -17.47 -4.63
N GLU A 12 0.08 -18.75 -4.86
CA GLU A 12 0.77 -19.60 -5.84
C GLU A 12 0.39 -19.29 -7.30
N THR A 13 -0.74 -18.61 -7.52
CA THR A 13 -1.22 -18.31 -8.88
C THR A 13 -0.60 -17.03 -9.44
N LEU A 14 0.26 -16.34 -8.67
CA LEU A 14 0.90 -15.12 -9.14
C LEU A 14 1.88 -15.40 -10.29
N PRO A 15 1.86 -14.60 -11.35
CA PRO A 15 2.91 -14.62 -12.36
C PRO A 15 4.28 -14.28 -11.77
N SER A 16 5.35 -14.60 -12.50
CA SER A 16 6.69 -14.16 -12.12
C SER A 16 6.79 -12.63 -12.08
N GLU A 17 7.74 -12.11 -11.28
CA GLU A 17 7.99 -10.66 -11.22
C GLU A 17 8.27 -10.05 -12.60
N ASP A 18 8.97 -10.77 -13.49
CA ASP A 18 9.26 -10.30 -14.84
C ASP A 18 8.01 -10.25 -15.72
N ALA A 19 7.08 -11.19 -15.57
CA ALA A 19 5.79 -11.15 -16.24
C ALA A 19 4.93 -9.99 -15.73
N ILE A 20 4.94 -9.73 -14.41
CA ILE A 20 4.25 -8.57 -13.80
C ILE A 20 4.82 -7.26 -14.35
N VAL A 21 6.15 -7.13 -14.41
CA VAL A 21 6.82 -5.95 -14.95
C VAL A 21 6.49 -5.74 -16.42
N ALA A 22 6.50 -6.81 -17.23
CA ALA A 22 6.14 -6.74 -18.64
C ALA A 22 4.68 -6.27 -18.82
N HIS A 23 3.76 -6.80 -18.02
CA HIS A 23 2.36 -6.38 -18.02
C HIS A 23 2.20 -4.90 -17.64
N CYS A 24 2.81 -4.45 -16.54
CA CYS A 24 2.72 -3.05 -16.10
C CYS A 24 3.31 -2.08 -17.12
N ARG A 25 4.37 -2.48 -17.85
CA ARG A 25 4.93 -1.68 -18.96
C ARG A 25 3.96 -1.55 -20.13
N GLN A 26 3.19 -2.59 -20.45
CA GLN A 26 2.18 -2.55 -21.51
C GLN A 26 1.02 -1.63 -21.13
N VAL A 27 0.59 -1.66 -19.87
CA VAL A 27 -0.47 -0.76 -19.37
C VAL A 27 0.02 0.69 -19.32
N GLY A 28 1.30 0.90 -18.98
CA GLY A 28 1.94 2.22 -18.91
C GLY A 28 1.81 2.86 -17.52
N PHE A 29 2.63 3.89 -17.27
CA PHE A 29 2.79 4.50 -15.94
C PHE A 29 1.85 5.68 -15.65
N LYS A 30 0.82 5.90 -16.48
CA LYS A 30 -0.18 6.96 -16.27
C LYS A 30 -1.39 6.49 -15.46
N VAL A 31 -1.38 5.24 -14.98
CA VAL A 31 -2.44 4.66 -14.16
C VAL A 31 -1.93 4.39 -12.75
N THR A 32 -2.85 4.27 -11.80
CA THR A 32 -2.55 3.97 -10.39
C THR A 32 -2.28 2.48 -10.12
N GLY A 33 -2.61 1.62 -11.09
CA GLY A 33 -2.39 0.19 -11.05
C GLY A 33 -3.11 -0.55 -12.18
N ALA A 34 -3.05 -1.87 -12.17
CA ALA A 34 -3.70 -2.72 -13.17
C ALA A 34 -4.14 -4.07 -12.57
N PRO A 35 -5.19 -4.70 -13.12
CA PRO A 35 -5.54 -6.07 -12.76
C PRO A 35 -4.55 -7.07 -13.37
N LEU A 36 -4.08 -8.02 -12.56
CA LEU A 36 -3.39 -9.22 -13.04
C LEU A 36 -4.42 -10.29 -13.34
N LEU A 37 -4.36 -10.87 -14.54
CA LEU A 37 -5.29 -11.87 -15.00
C LEU A 37 -4.65 -13.26 -15.00
N ASP A 38 -5.45 -14.26 -14.63
CA ASP A 38 -5.10 -15.66 -14.85
C ASP A 38 -4.95 -15.94 -16.35
N ALA A 39 -3.88 -16.65 -16.72
CA ALA A 39 -3.56 -16.88 -18.12
C ALA A 39 -4.66 -17.70 -18.83
N SER A 40 -5.24 -18.66 -18.11
CA SER A 40 -6.20 -19.65 -18.62
C SER A 40 -7.64 -19.15 -18.62
N SER A 41 -8.12 -18.66 -17.48
CA SER A 41 -9.52 -18.26 -17.26
C SER A 41 -9.80 -16.79 -17.57
N LYS A 42 -8.75 -15.95 -17.68
CA LYS A 42 -8.86 -14.49 -17.75
C LYS A 42 -9.52 -13.84 -16.53
N ALA A 43 -9.76 -14.59 -15.45
CA ALA A 43 -10.24 -14.05 -14.20
C ALA A 43 -9.18 -13.14 -13.55
N ILE A 44 -9.62 -12.10 -12.83
CA ILE A 44 -8.71 -11.24 -12.07
C ILE A 44 -8.22 -12.03 -10.85
N ILE A 45 -6.90 -12.21 -10.75
CA ILE A 45 -6.26 -12.94 -9.64
C ILE A 45 -5.62 -12.02 -8.61
N ALA A 46 -5.28 -10.79 -9.01
CA ALA A 46 -4.69 -9.78 -8.14
C ALA A 46 -4.81 -8.39 -8.78
N TRP A 47 -4.55 -7.37 -8.00
CA TRP A 47 -4.27 -6.01 -8.47
C TRP A 47 -2.80 -5.69 -8.24
N VAL A 48 -2.16 -5.01 -9.18
CA VAL A 48 -0.81 -4.48 -9.03
C VAL A 48 -0.82 -2.96 -9.04
N LYS A 49 -0.37 -2.34 -7.94
CA LYS A 49 0.00 -0.92 -7.90
C LYS A 49 1.48 -0.82 -8.26
N PHE A 50 1.83 0.11 -9.15
CA PHE A 50 3.22 0.27 -9.60
C PHE A 50 3.54 1.73 -9.94
N GLY A 51 4.79 2.13 -9.73
CA GLY A 51 5.23 3.49 -10.01
C GLY A 51 6.53 3.90 -9.31
N PRO A 52 7.06 5.09 -9.62
CA PRO A 52 8.32 5.57 -9.06
C PRO A 52 8.25 5.85 -7.54
N ASN A 53 7.06 6.15 -7.02
CA ASN A 53 6.84 6.46 -5.60
C ASN A 53 6.21 5.29 -4.81
N VAL A 54 6.06 4.14 -5.45
CA VAL A 54 5.51 2.94 -4.80
C VAL A 54 6.64 2.26 -4.05
N THR A 55 6.43 1.92 -2.78
CA THR A 55 7.50 1.36 -1.94
C THR A 55 7.11 0.04 -1.29
N VAL A 56 8.10 -0.78 -0.94
CA VAL A 56 7.87 -1.99 -0.13
C VAL A 56 7.37 -1.62 1.27
N HIS A 57 7.77 -0.45 1.78
CA HIS A 57 7.32 0.07 3.06
C HIS A 57 5.81 0.39 3.05
N GLU A 58 5.30 0.94 1.96
CA GLU A 58 3.86 1.12 1.73
C GLU A 58 3.12 -0.23 1.79
N ALA A 59 3.64 -1.26 1.11
CA ALA A 59 3.06 -2.60 1.13
C ALA A 59 2.99 -3.20 2.55
N ARG A 60 4.03 -2.98 3.37
CA ARG A 60 4.06 -3.43 4.76
C ARG A 60 3.04 -2.71 5.63
N THR A 61 2.90 -1.40 5.45
CA THR A 61 1.86 -0.62 6.14
C THR A 61 0.46 -1.11 5.77
N GLN A 62 0.23 -1.36 4.48
CA GLN A 62 -1.05 -1.89 4.01
C GLN A 62 -1.36 -3.28 4.58
N ASP A 63 -0.41 -4.23 4.52
CA ASP A 63 -0.64 -5.57 5.05
C ASP A 63 -0.83 -5.56 6.57
N TYR A 64 -0.11 -4.68 7.29
CA TYR A 64 -0.32 -4.48 8.71
C TYR A 64 -1.76 -4.04 9.02
N ALA A 65 -2.24 -2.99 8.34
CA ALA A 65 -3.61 -2.50 8.51
C ALA A 65 -4.64 -3.60 8.18
N ALA A 66 -4.41 -4.37 7.12
CA ALA A 66 -5.28 -5.48 6.74
C ALA A 66 -5.32 -6.59 7.80
N ASN A 67 -4.18 -6.97 8.37
CA ASN A 67 -4.10 -7.96 9.44
C ASN A 67 -4.76 -7.48 10.75
N ALA A 68 -4.56 -6.21 11.10
CA ALA A 68 -5.15 -5.62 12.31
C ALA A 68 -6.69 -5.57 12.23
N LEU A 69 -7.22 -5.15 11.08
CA LEU A 69 -8.67 -5.10 10.84
C LEU A 69 -9.28 -6.51 10.74
N ALA A 70 -8.60 -7.45 10.09
CA ALA A 70 -9.07 -8.84 10.01
C ALA A 70 -9.11 -9.54 11.38
N SER A 71 -8.31 -9.08 12.34
CA SER A 71 -8.28 -9.61 13.71
C SER A 71 -9.32 -8.96 14.63
N THR A 72 -10.07 -7.97 14.14
CA THR A 72 -11.09 -7.25 14.90
C THR A 72 -12.48 -7.80 14.55
N PRO A 73 -13.21 -8.42 15.49
CA PRO A 73 -14.62 -8.76 15.29
C PRO A 73 -15.40 -7.51 14.88
N ASP A 74 -16.28 -7.61 13.89
CA ASP A 74 -17.12 -6.49 13.39
C ASP A 74 -16.38 -5.36 12.65
N SER A 75 -15.27 -5.67 11.96
CA SER A 75 -14.70 -4.73 11.00
C SER A 75 -15.47 -4.77 9.67
N ASP A 76 -16.37 -3.80 9.48
CA ASP A 76 -17.01 -3.53 8.17
C ASP A 76 -16.02 -2.97 7.12
N VAL A 77 -14.77 -2.72 7.52
CA VAL A 77 -13.70 -2.25 6.63
C VAL A 77 -12.85 -3.43 6.19
N ARG A 78 -12.73 -3.58 4.86
CA ARG A 78 -11.84 -4.55 4.23
C ARG A 78 -10.69 -3.84 3.53
N VAL A 79 -9.47 -4.20 3.91
CA VAL A 79 -8.24 -3.73 3.25
C VAL A 79 -7.66 -4.87 2.42
N PRO A 80 -7.20 -4.63 1.17
CA PRO A 80 -6.58 -5.66 0.37
C PRO A 80 -5.35 -6.28 1.06
N ARG A 81 -5.33 -7.61 1.17
CA ARG A 81 -4.13 -8.34 1.60
C ARG A 81 -3.04 -8.22 0.55
N VAL A 82 -1.81 -8.00 1.00
CA VAL A 82 -0.65 -7.96 0.11
C VAL A 82 -0.17 -9.38 -0.11
N PHE A 83 0.09 -9.72 -1.37
CA PHE A 83 0.67 -11.01 -1.74
C PHE A 83 2.18 -10.90 -1.97
N HIS A 84 2.61 -9.81 -2.61
CA HIS A 84 4.02 -9.61 -2.96
C HIS A 84 4.35 -8.13 -3.11
N ALA A 85 5.58 -7.74 -2.79
CA ALA A 85 6.07 -6.40 -3.09
C ALA A 85 7.57 -6.42 -3.41
N PHE A 86 7.97 -5.67 -4.44
CA PHE A 86 9.35 -5.64 -4.92
C PHE A 86 9.65 -4.36 -5.70
N THR A 87 10.91 -4.15 -6.04
CA THR A 87 11.36 -3.02 -6.86
C THR A 87 12.14 -3.50 -8.08
N ARG A 88 12.17 -2.66 -9.12
CA ARG A 88 13.02 -2.83 -10.31
C ARG A 88 13.70 -1.54 -10.69
N LYS A 89 14.96 -1.65 -11.10
CA LYS A 89 15.68 -0.53 -11.69
C LYS A 89 15.09 -0.20 -13.06
N HIS A 90 14.83 1.09 -13.28
CA HIS A 90 14.48 1.68 -14.56
C HIS A 90 15.52 2.77 -14.88
N PRO A 91 15.81 3.09 -16.16
CA PRO A 91 16.87 4.04 -16.50
C PRO A 91 16.75 5.41 -15.82
N ALA A 92 15.53 5.88 -15.58
CA ALA A 92 15.27 7.18 -14.94
C ALA A 92 15.11 7.12 -13.41
N CYS A 93 14.72 5.97 -12.85
CA CYS A 93 14.33 5.85 -11.44
C CYS A 93 14.20 4.39 -11.01
N THR A 94 13.94 4.14 -9.72
CA THR A 94 13.49 2.82 -9.26
C THR A 94 11.96 2.78 -9.32
N ILE A 95 11.39 1.69 -9.82
CA ILE A 95 9.95 1.47 -9.86
C ILE A 95 9.61 0.42 -8.80
N GLY A 96 8.65 0.73 -7.93
CA GLY A 96 8.08 -0.23 -7.00
C GLY A 96 6.81 -0.88 -7.53
N PHE A 97 6.54 -2.06 -7.01
CA PHE A 97 5.39 -2.90 -7.34
C PHE A 97 4.80 -3.47 -6.05
N ILE A 98 3.49 -3.37 -5.89
CA ILE A 98 2.71 -3.97 -4.81
C ILE A 98 1.62 -4.80 -5.46
N VAL A 99 1.71 -6.12 -5.28
CA VAL A 99 0.71 -7.09 -5.75
C VAL A 99 -0.17 -7.44 -4.57
N MET A 100 -1.46 -7.18 -4.70
CA MET A 100 -2.43 -7.28 -3.62
C MET A 100 -3.74 -7.88 -4.11
N GLN A 101 -4.59 -8.26 -3.16
CA GLN A 101 -5.94 -8.74 -3.45
C GLN A 101 -6.71 -7.70 -4.29
N HIS A 102 -7.40 -8.16 -5.33
CA HIS A 102 -8.41 -7.35 -6.00
C HIS A 102 -9.70 -7.39 -5.15
N ILE A 103 -10.23 -6.23 -4.79
CA ILE A 103 -11.54 -6.10 -4.16
C ILE A 103 -12.48 -5.56 -5.22
N GLU A 104 -13.51 -6.34 -5.53
CA GLU A 104 -14.58 -5.91 -6.44
C GLU A 104 -15.49 -4.91 -5.73
N GLY A 105 -15.81 -3.81 -6.41
CA GLY A 105 -16.64 -2.74 -5.89
C GLY A 105 -16.58 -1.51 -6.79
N ALA A 106 -17.52 -0.60 -6.60
CA ALA A 106 -17.44 0.74 -7.18
C ALA A 106 -16.59 1.65 -6.29
N ASP A 107 -15.97 2.65 -6.90
CA ASP A 107 -15.34 3.73 -6.16
C ASP A 107 -16.41 4.51 -5.38
N CYS A 108 -16.05 5.00 -4.20
CA CYS A 108 -16.95 5.83 -3.41
C CYS A 108 -17.21 7.17 -4.11
N ASP A 109 -18.42 7.70 -3.95
CA ASP A 109 -18.78 9.04 -4.42
C ASP A 109 -19.25 9.95 -3.27
N SER A 110 -19.74 11.15 -3.61
CA SER A 110 -20.22 12.13 -2.63
C SER A 110 -21.42 11.66 -1.80
N GLY A 111 -22.13 10.62 -2.23
CA GLY A 111 -23.22 9.99 -1.48
C GLY A 111 -22.73 9.04 -0.38
N ASP A 112 -21.48 8.60 -0.43
CA ASP A 112 -20.92 7.62 0.50
C ASP A 112 -20.23 8.25 1.72
N VAL A 113 -20.35 9.57 1.92
CA VAL A 113 -19.62 10.32 2.95
C VAL A 113 -19.77 9.71 4.35
N ASP A 114 -20.97 9.27 4.73
CA ASP A 114 -21.20 8.65 6.04
C ASP A 114 -20.52 7.28 6.17
N LEU A 115 -20.46 6.50 5.09
CA LEU A 115 -19.77 5.22 5.05
C LEU A 115 -18.25 5.43 5.10
N MET A 116 -17.75 6.41 4.34
CA MET A 116 -16.34 6.80 4.37
C MET A 116 -15.92 7.29 5.75
N ALA A 117 -16.74 8.12 6.41
CA ALA A 117 -16.45 8.62 7.75
C ALA A 117 -16.35 7.46 8.77
N LYS A 118 -17.27 6.48 8.72
CA LYS A 118 -17.19 5.26 9.54
C LYS A 118 -15.94 4.44 9.24
N ALA A 119 -15.60 4.28 7.96
CA ALA A 119 -14.41 3.53 7.57
C ALA A 119 -13.11 4.21 8.06
N VAL A 120 -13.01 5.53 7.94
CA VAL A 120 -11.90 6.32 8.46
C VAL A 120 -11.81 6.22 9.99
N GLN A 121 -12.93 6.29 10.71
CA GLN A 121 -12.94 6.10 12.16
C GLN A 121 -12.40 4.72 12.57
N LYS A 122 -12.76 3.67 11.84
CA LYS A 122 -12.21 2.31 12.08
C LYS A 122 -10.71 2.26 11.81
N LEU A 123 -10.23 2.90 10.74
CA LEU A 123 -8.80 2.97 10.42
C LEU A 123 -8.01 3.74 11.50
N ILE A 124 -8.55 4.85 12.01
CA ILE A 124 -7.95 5.60 13.14
C ILE A 124 -7.82 4.73 14.39
N GLY A 125 -8.75 3.79 14.60
CA GLY A 125 -8.71 2.84 15.71
C GLY A 125 -7.61 1.78 15.60
N VAL A 126 -6.97 1.62 14.44
CA VAL A 126 -5.86 0.68 14.26
C VAL A 126 -4.65 1.19 15.03
N ARG A 127 -4.22 0.44 16.04
CA ARG A 127 -3.02 0.78 16.82
C ARG A 127 -1.79 0.70 15.92
N ALA A 128 -0.90 1.69 16.04
CA ALA A 128 0.38 1.65 15.35
C ALA A 128 1.24 0.48 15.90
N PRO A 129 2.05 -0.19 15.04
CA PRO A 129 2.92 -1.28 15.48
C PRO A 129 4.08 -0.80 16.36
N SER A 130 4.41 0.48 16.31
CA SER A 130 5.44 1.14 17.11
C SER A 130 5.12 2.62 17.31
N LEU A 131 5.80 3.26 18.27
CA LEU A 131 5.74 4.71 18.47
C LEU A 131 6.58 5.50 17.44
N THR A 132 7.43 4.82 16.67
CA THR A 132 8.23 5.44 15.61
C THR A 132 7.32 5.94 14.50
N LEU A 133 7.48 7.22 14.12
CA LEU A 133 6.77 7.82 13.00
C LEU A 133 7.22 7.24 11.66
N GLY A 134 6.28 7.15 10.71
CA GLY A 134 6.54 6.70 9.35
C GLY A 134 6.00 5.30 9.06
N HIS A 135 6.61 4.64 8.08
CA HIS A 135 6.11 3.36 7.57
C HIS A 135 6.38 2.20 8.53
N VAL A 136 5.56 1.15 8.43
CA VAL A 136 5.78 -0.09 9.21
C VAL A 136 7.13 -0.70 8.83
N GLY A 137 8.00 -0.80 9.83
CA GLY A 137 9.39 -1.26 9.68
C GLY A 137 10.40 -0.17 9.34
N GLY A 138 10.05 1.08 9.60
CA GLY A 138 10.92 2.25 9.47
C GLY A 138 10.86 2.90 8.09
N GLY A 139 11.44 4.09 8.00
CA GLY A 139 11.44 4.94 6.80
C GLY A 139 10.95 6.35 7.13
N ALA A 140 11.27 7.31 6.27
CA ALA A 140 10.83 8.68 6.45
C ALA A 140 9.30 8.76 6.48
N VAL A 141 8.78 9.68 7.29
CA VAL A 141 7.39 10.12 7.20
C VAL A 141 7.21 10.70 5.80
N VAL A 142 6.15 10.32 5.10
CA VAL A 142 5.80 10.94 3.83
C VAL A 142 4.40 11.53 3.98
N HIS A 143 4.29 12.85 3.89
CA HIS A 143 3.02 13.55 4.05
C HIS A 143 3.02 14.88 3.30
N SER A 144 1.86 15.28 2.77
CA SER A 144 1.65 16.59 2.11
C SER A 144 1.81 17.79 3.04
N PHE A 145 2.04 17.56 4.34
CA PHE A 145 2.38 18.59 5.31
C PHE A 145 3.79 19.14 5.05
N PHE A 146 4.68 18.35 4.43
CA PHE A 146 6.02 18.76 4.07
C PHE A 146 6.06 19.25 2.62
N LEU A 147 6.80 20.34 2.36
CA LEU A 147 6.90 20.97 1.04
C LEU A 147 7.31 19.97 -0.06
N ASP A 148 8.26 19.09 0.25
CA ASP A 148 8.78 18.05 -0.64
C ASP A 148 8.26 16.66 -0.28
N TRP A 149 7.12 16.59 0.42
CA TRP A 149 6.49 15.37 0.95
C TRP A 149 7.30 14.62 2.00
N ILE A 150 8.57 14.97 2.18
CA ILE A 150 9.53 14.35 3.09
C ILE A 150 9.95 15.40 4.13
N PRO A 151 10.05 15.03 5.41
CA PRO A 151 10.48 15.94 6.46
C PRO A 151 11.93 16.38 6.27
N VAL A 152 12.23 17.62 6.64
CA VAL A 152 13.61 18.18 6.62
C VAL A 152 14.46 17.62 7.78
N ALA A 153 13.80 17.07 8.82
CA ALA A 153 14.44 16.49 9.99
C ALA A 153 13.80 15.14 10.37
N ASP A 154 14.57 14.29 11.04
CA ASP A 154 14.03 13.05 11.60
C ASP A 154 13.20 13.35 12.86
N TYR A 155 11.88 13.27 12.72
CA TYR A 155 10.95 13.38 13.84
C TYR A 155 10.82 12.03 14.56
N LYS A 156 11.17 11.99 15.86
CA LYS A 156 11.16 10.76 16.66
C LYS A 156 9.85 10.56 17.41
N SER A 157 9.06 11.62 17.55
CA SER A 157 7.81 11.65 18.30
C SER A 157 6.82 12.64 17.67
N VAL A 158 5.54 12.55 18.06
CA VAL A 158 4.50 13.51 17.62
C VAL A 158 4.79 14.89 18.21
N GLU A 159 5.33 14.93 19.42
CA GLU A 159 5.73 16.15 20.12
C GLU A 159 6.80 16.91 19.33
N ASP A 160 7.76 16.21 18.71
CA ASP A 160 8.76 16.84 17.84
C ASP A 160 8.13 17.49 16.59
N LEU A 161 7.03 16.91 16.09
CA LEU A 161 6.32 17.41 14.93
C LEU A 161 5.49 18.66 15.27
N ASP A 162 4.82 18.65 16.43
CA ASP A 162 3.94 19.75 16.88
C ASP A 162 4.70 21.06 17.11
N VAL A 163 5.96 21.00 17.59
CA VAL A 163 6.77 22.19 17.92
C VAL A 163 7.13 23.04 16.69
N MET A 164 7.17 22.45 15.49
CA MET A 164 7.51 23.18 14.25
C MET A 164 6.29 23.66 13.44
N SER A 165 5.07 23.23 13.78
CA SER A 165 3.83 23.68 13.12
C SER A 165 3.42 25.12 13.51
N THR A 166 4.11 25.74 14.49
CA THR A 166 3.76 27.06 15.06
C THR A 166 4.72 28.19 14.66
N THR A 167 5.62 27.96 13.69
CA THR A 167 6.54 28.96 13.12
C THR A 167 6.31 29.12 11.64
#